data_AF-A0A9U8EKQ9-F1
#
_entry.id   AF-A0A9U8EKQ9-F1
#
_cell.length_a   1.000
_cell.length_b   1.000
_cell.length_c   1.000
_cell.angle_alpha   90.00
_cell.angle_beta   90.00
_cell.angle_gamma   90.00
#
_symmetry.space_group_name_H-M   'P 1'
#
loop_
_entity.id
_entity.type
_entity.pdbx_description
1 polymer ?
#
loop_
_entity_poly.entity_id
_entity_poly.type
_entity_poly.pdbx_seq_one_letter_code
_entity_poly.pdbx_strand_id
1 'polypeptide(L)'
;MPNTLTIILATHVLYISGSVSAAALIDHDPSHNSFRVRSGEQLPGFKYIYLAEDGHISSTFNHSIVQLEIAGSPLCSELALRVAADDLIKMTQHMPRHIFENVASKSTVGIFSAQEKIIVFPEYAHFANGDCGSSCLGPCSHTCSSDGRKYETIAGLGGKRAAILEDNVLCTSRDPYYHYLSVLVHEFTHTIHAYGLEPATRHNITVAYHHALQSHIWATGSYAMSNEREYLAVATTVFFGVNRNGSQNSGGMNTCGGALCHTEQDGRRHLQEKDTMLFDILSYVFTDNNADVTSQLTTCPAVGFDPSIVG
;
A
#
# COMPACT_ATOMS: atom_id res chain seq x y z
N MET A 1 -10.65 -20.27 65.99
CA MET A 1 -9.34 -20.08 65.34
C MET A 1 -9.57 -20.01 63.83
N PRO A 2 -8.89 -19.12 63.11
CA PRO A 2 -9.47 -18.40 61.97
C PRO A 2 -8.96 -18.86 60.59
N ASN A 3 -9.76 -18.52 59.58
CA ASN A 3 -9.45 -18.19 58.18
C ASN A 3 -8.07 -18.54 57.62
N THR A 4 -8.06 -19.28 56.50
CA THR A 4 -7.25 -18.86 55.34
C THR A 4 -7.85 -19.44 54.06
N LEU A 5 -8.55 -18.58 53.31
CA LEU A 5 -8.95 -18.82 51.93
C LEU A 5 -7.78 -18.36 51.05
N THR A 6 -7.01 -19.28 50.50
CA THR A 6 -5.95 -18.95 49.54
C THR A 6 -6.58 -18.73 48.17
N ILE A 7 -6.84 -17.46 47.84
CA ILE A 7 -7.20 -17.03 46.49
C ILE A 7 -5.90 -17.07 45.66
N ILE A 8 -5.76 -18.10 44.81
CA ILE A 8 -4.78 -18.06 43.73
C ILE A 8 -5.42 -17.23 42.61
N LEU A 9 -5.12 -15.94 42.61
CA LEU A 9 -5.35 -15.08 41.43
C LEU A 9 -4.41 -15.57 40.32
N ALA A 10 -4.96 -16.34 39.38
CA ALA A 10 -4.34 -16.57 38.10
C ALA A 10 -4.30 -15.23 37.36
N THR A 11 -3.19 -14.51 37.49
CA THR A 11 -2.82 -13.39 36.64
C THR A 11 -2.82 -13.88 35.19
N HIS A 12 -3.92 -13.60 34.48
CA HIS A 12 -3.94 -13.65 33.04
C HIS A 12 -2.99 -12.56 32.56
N VAL A 13 -1.77 -12.97 32.23
CA VAL A 13 -0.88 -12.22 31.38
C VAL A 13 -1.59 -12.11 30.03
N LEU A 14 -2.28 -10.98 29.83
CA LEU A 14 -2.72 -10.54 28.51
C LEU A 14 -1.47 -10.40 27.66
N TYR A 15 -1.17 -11.43 26.88
CA TYR A 15 -0.30 -11.31 25.72
C TYR A 15 -0.98 -10.33 24.77
N ILE A 16 -0.52 -9.07 24.78
CA ILE A 16 -0.82 -8.12 23.72
C ILE A 16 -0.02 -8.61 22.51
N SER A 17 -0.62 -9.51 21.72
CA SER A 17 -0.14 -9.77 20.37
C SER A 17 -0.36 -8.49 19.57
N GLY A 18 0.70 -7.74 19.33
CA GLY A 18 0.69 -6.61 18.41
C GLY A 18 0.28 -7.12 17.03
N SER A 19 -0.96 -6.87 16.66
CA SER A 19 -1.46 -7.10 15.31
C SER A 19 -0.77 -6.12 14.36
N VAL A 20 0.01 -6.65 13.43
CA VAL A 20 0.63 -5.90 12.34
C VAL A 20 -0.49 -5.52 11.37
N SER A 21 -1.16 -4.41 11.64
CA SER A 21 -2.17 -3.82 10.76
C SER A 21 -1.44 -3.21 9.55
N ALA A 22 -1.63 -3.77 8.36
CA ALA A 22 -1.25 -3.10 7.11
C ALA A 22 -2.02 -1.77 7.02
N ALA A 23 -1.42 -0.72 6.44
CA ALA A 23 -2.04 0.55 6.04
C ALA A 23 -3.10 1.25 6.92
N ALA A 24 -2.85 2.51 7.28
CA ALA A 24 -3.84 3.29 8.02
C ALA A 24 -5.07 3.56 7.16
N LEU A 25 -6.21 3.01 7.58
CA LEU A 25 -7.52 3.23 6.98
C LEU A 25 -7.88 4.72 7.01
N ILE A 26 -8.00 5.35 5.83
CA ILE A 26 -8.74 6.61 5.70
C ILE A 26 -10.06 6.38 4.98
N ASP A 27 -11.13 6.73 5.68
CA ASP A 27 -12.43 7.05 5.08
C ASP A 27 -12.33 8.40 4.37
N HIS A 28 -11.54 8.46 3.28
CA HIS A 28 -11.35 9.71 2.54
C HIS A 28 -12.44 9.80 1.48
N ASP A 29 -13.41 10.68 1.74
CA ASP A 29 -14.22 11.32 0.73
C ASP A 29 -13.28 12.09 -0.24
N PRO A 30 -13.24 11.74 -1.54
CA PRO A 30 -12.43 12.43 -2.54
C PRO A 30 -12.75 13.92 -2.71
N SER A 31 -13.86 14.42 -2.12
CA SER A 31 -14.36 15.77 -2.30
C SER A 31 -13.63 16.86 -1.48
N HIS A 32 -12.80 16.49 -0.50
CA HIS A 32 -12.31 17.43 0.53
C HIS A 32 -10.79 17.73 0.55
N ASN A 33 -10.09 17.65 -0.58
CA ASN A 33 -8.70 18.14 -0.65
C ASN A 33 -8.55 19.36 -1.57
N SER A 34 -8.45 20.56 -0.98
CA SER A 34 -8.19 21.81 -1.68
C SER A 34 -6.73 21.95 -2.12
N PHE A 35 -5.82 21.11 -1.61
CA PHE A 35 -4.44 21.05 -2.08
C PHE A 35 -4.36 20.14 -3.32
N ARG A 36 -4.39 20.76 -4.50
CA ARG A 36 -4.13 20.04 -5.75
C ARG A 36 -2.64 19.83 -5.87
N VAL A 37 -2.15 18.65 -5.51
CA VAL A 37 -0.88 18.15 -6.05
C VAL A 37 -1.02 18.15 -7.57
N ARG A 38 -0.24 19.00 -8.25
CA ARG A 38 -0.13 19.06 -9.70
C ARG A 38 1.20 18.44 -10.08
N SER A 39 1.18 17.41 -10.93
CA SER A 39 2.42 16.84 -11.46
C SER A 39 3.25 17.94 -12.13
N GLY A 40 4.56 17.96 -11.82
CA GLY A 40 5.50 18.96 -12.31
C GLY A 40 5.65 20.21 -11.41
N GLU A 41 4.86 20.35 -10.34
CA GLU A 41 5.10 21.38 -9.32
C GLU A 41 6.09 20.85 -8.27
N GLN A 42 7.33 21.34 -8.32
CA GLN A 42 8.39 20.88 -7.42
C GLN A 42 8.32 21.57 -6.04
N LEU A 43 8.27 20.75 -5.00
CA LEU A 43 8.38 21.16 -3.61
C LEU A 43 9.85 21.46 -3.28
N PRO A 44 10.14 22.50 -2.46
CA PRO A 44 11.51 22.84 -2.12
C PRO A 44 12.29 21.69 -1.47
N GLY A 45 13.43 21.32 -2.06
CA GLY A 45 14.30 20.28 -1.54
C GLY A 45 13.86 18.85 -1.86
N PHE A 46 12.69 18.64 -2.47
CA PHE A 46 12.24 17.32 -2.90
C PHE A 46 12.99 16.87 -4.15
N LYS A 47 13.02 15.54 -4.32
CA LYS A 47 13.62 14.84 -5.47
C LYS A 47 12.50 14.24 -6.32
N TYR A 48 12.73 14.09 -7.62
CA TYR A 48 11.69 13.68 -8.56
C TYR A 48 12.18 12.65 -9.57
N ILE A 49 11.39 11.60 -9.75
CA ILE A 49 11.44 10.69 -10.89
C ILE A 49 10.08 10.73 -11.58
N TYR A 50 10.08 10.77 -12.90
CA TYR A 50 8.88 10.73 -13.73
C TYR A 50 8.88 9.46 -14.56
N LEU A 51 7.90 8.59 -14.32
CA LEU A 51 7.72 7.30 -14.99
C LEU A 51 6.74 7.45 -16.16
N ALA A 52 7.17 7.16 -17.37
CA ALA A 52 6.33 7.07 -18.56
C ALA A 52 5.65 5.70 -18.67
N GLU A 53 4.64 5.60 -19.53
CA GLU A 53 3.84 4.37 -19.73
C GLU A 53 4.67 3.18 -20.24
N ASP A 54 5.70 3.44 -21.04
CA ASP A 54 6.59 2.43 -21.60
C ASP A 54 7.73 2.02 -20.63
N GLY A 55 7.67 2.47 -19.38
CA GLY A 55 8.65 2.15 -18.35
C GLY A 55 9.87 3.07 -18.29
N HIS A 56 10.02 4.03 -19.21
CA HIS A 56 11.13 4.97 -19.14
C HIS A 56 11.00 5.93 -17.95
N ILE A 57 12.10 6.16 -17.24
CA ILE A 57 12.20 7.12 -16.15
C ILE A 57 13.03 8.33 -16.55
N SER A 58 12.67 9.49 -16.01
CA SER A 58 13.37 10.76 -16.23
C SER A 58 13.43 11.57 -14.93
N SER A 59 14.46 12.40 -14.78
CA SER A 59 14.59 13.42 -13.72
C SER A 59 13.91 14.74 -14.08
N THR A 60 13.48 14.90 -15.33
CA THR A 60 12.80 16.11 -15.84
C THR A 60 11.40 15.76 -16.33
N PHE A 61 10.41 16.55 -15.92
CA PHE A 61 9.04 16.39 -16.37
C PHE A 61 8.90 16.78 -17.84
N ASN A 62 8.28 15.92 -18.64
CA ASN A 62 8.00 16.15 -20.04
C ASN A 62 6.51 16.42 -20.24
N HIS A 63 6.16 17.70 -20.44
CA HIS A 63 4.78 18.14 -20.66
C HIS A 63 4.11 17.55 -21.91
N SER A 64 4.85 16.88 -22.81
CA SER A 64 4.30 16.28 -24.03
C SER A 64 3.84 14.83 -23.85
N ILE A 65 4.10 14.19 -22.71
CA ILE A 65 3.69 12.81 -22.44
C ILE A 65 3.04 12.70 -21.05
N VAL A 66 2.25 11.64 -20.85
CA VAL A 66 1.69 11.33 -19.54
C VAL A 66 2.74 10.60 -18.72
N GLN A 67 3.01 11.08 -17.50
CA GLN A 67 4.00 10.49 -16.60
C GLN A 67 3.46 10.44 -15.18
N LEU A 68 3.73 9.33 -14.48
CA LEU A 68 3.53 9.22 -13.05
C LEU A 68 4.70 9.90 -12.33
N GLU A 69 4.40 10.92 -11.52
CA GLU A 69 5.39 11.58 -10.68
C GLU A 69 5.64 10.77 -9.41
N ILE A 70 6.92 10.56 -9.10
CA ILE A 70 7.43 9.96 -7.87
C ILE A 70 8.27 11.02 -7.17
N ALA A 71 7.76 11.55 -6.06
CA ALA A 71 8.44 12.58 -5.27
C ALA A 71 9.12 11.98 -4.05
N GLY A 72 10.35 12.35 -3.78
CA GLY A 72 11.10 12.01 -2.57
C GLY A 72 11.21 13.18 -1.63
N SER A 73 10.91 13.00 -0.35
CA SER A 73 11.16 14.03 0.65
C SER A 73 12.65 14.39 0.74
N PRO A 74 13.00 15.60 1.22
CA PRO A 74 14.38 16.08 1.21
C PRO A 74 15.43 15.14 1.82
N LEU A 75 15.09 14.41 2.90
CA LEU A 75 16.02 13.48 3.54
C LEU A 75 15.95 12.04 3.01
N CYS A 76 15.06 11.72 2.07
CA CYS A 76 15.06 10.42 1.40
C CYS A 76 16.30 10.22 0.55
N SER A 77 16.80 8.99 0.46
CA SER A 77 17.86 8.62 -0.46
C SER A 77 17.36 8.59 -1.91
N GLU A 78 18.24 8.91 -2.85
CA GLU A 78 17.98 8.72 -4.30
C GLU A 78 17.70 7.24 -4.61
N LEU A 79 18.31 6.33 -3.86
CA LEU A 79 18.13 4.89 -4.01
C LEU A 79 16.66 4.50 -3.77
N ALA A 80 16.01 5.09 -2.75
CA ALA A 80 14.61 4.81 -2.45
C ALA A 80 13.68 5.20 -3.60
N LEU A 81 13.93 6.33 -4.28
CA LEU A 81 13.11 6.74 -5.42
C LEU A 81 13.32 5.80 -6.60
N ARG A 82 14.56 5.37 -6.86
CA ARG A 82 14.85 4.42 -7.95
C ARG A 82 14.21 3.06 -7.71
N VAL A 83 14.31 2.54 -6.47
CA VAL A 83 13.68 1.27 -6.10
C VAL A 83 12.16 1.38 -6.18
N ALA A 84 11.57 2.48 -5.70
CA ALA A 84 10.15 2.73 -5.87
C ALA A 84 9.74 2.80 -7.35
N ALA A 85 10.54 3.45 -8.19
CA ALA A 85 10.27 3.54 -9.63
C ALA A 85 10.34 2.17 -10.31
N ASP A 86 11.33 1.34 -9.97
CA ASP A 86 11.46 -0.04 -10.46
C ASP A 86 10.24 -0.89 -10.07
N ASP A 87 9.80 -0.82 -8.81
CA ASP A 87 8.60 -1.52 -8.36
C ASP A 87 7.33 -1.03 -9.09
N LEU A 88 7.20 0.29 -9.28
CA LEU A 88 6.06 0.86 -10.02
C LEU A 88 6.08 0.45 -11.50
N ILE A 89 7.23 0.41 -12.16
CA ILE A 89 7.37 -0.14 -13.52
C ILE A 89 6.85 -1.57 -13.54
N LYS A 90 7.30 -2.42 -12.61
CA LYS A 90 6.87 -3.83 -12.55
C LYS A 90 5.37 -3.99 -12.28
N MET A 91 4.78 -3.09 -11.50
CA MET A 91 3.33 -3.05 -11.28
C MET A 91 2.54 -2.63 -12.52
N THR A 92 3.08 -1.74 -13.37
CA THR A 92 2.32 -1.10 -14.45
C THR A 92 2.68 -1.52 -15.86
N GLN A 93 3.81 -2.20 -16.09
CA GLN A 93 4.31 -2.56 -17.43
C GLN A 93 3.36 -3.44 -18.27
N HIS A 94 2.38 -4.09 -17.62
CA HIS A 94 1.37 -4.93 -18.28
C HIS A 94 -0.06 -4.44 -18.02
N MET A 95 -0.21 -3.27 -17.39
CA MET A 95 -1.49 -2.65 -17.12
C MET A 95 -2.09 -2.09 -18.42
N PRO A 96 -3.43 -2.13 -18.60
CA PRO A 96 -4.07 -1.42 -19.69
C PRO A 96 -3.69 0.06 -19.71
N ARG A 97 -3.21 0.55 -20.86
CA ARG A 97 -2.72 1.92 -21.04
C ARG A 97 -3.65 3.01 -20.46
N HIS A 98 -4.96 2.87 -20.63
CA HIS A 98 -5.92 3.85 -20.13
C HIS A 98 -5.96 3.93 -18.59
N ILE A 99 -5.71 2.82 -17.89
CA ILE A 99 -5.60 2.81 -16.41
C ILE A 99 -4.32 3.53 -15.99
N PHE A 100 -3.20 3.26 -16.66
CA PHE A 100 -1.94 3.98 -16.42
C PHE A 100 -2.10 5.49 -16.65
N GLU A 101 -2.65 5.88 -17.81
CA GLU A 101 -2.86 7.30 -18.13
C GLU A 101 -3.79 7.98 -17.12
N ASN A 102 -4.83 7.29 -16.66
CA ASN A 102 -5.75 7.80 -15.64
C ASN A 102 -5.05 8.02 -14.30
N VAL A 103 -4.30 7.04 -13.80
CA VAL A 103 -3.64 7.15 -12.49
C VAL A 103 -2.50 8.18 -12.56
N ALA A 104 -1.68 8.17 -13.60
CA ALA A 104 -0.56 9.09 -13.79
C ALA A 104 -1.00 10.57 -13.94
N SER A 105 -2.13 10.82 -14.61
CA SER A 105 -2.64 12.19 -14.80
C SER A 105 -3.37 12.76 -13.58
N LYS A 106 -3.84 11.91 -12.66
CA LYS A 106 -4.70 12.30 -11.54
C LYS A 106 -4.05 12.14 -10.18
N SER A 107 -2.91 11.45 -10.09
CA SER A 107 -2.27 11.09 -8.83
C SER A 107 -0.75 11.07 -8.94
N THR A 108 -0.08 10.83 -7.81
CA THR A 108 1.38 10.78 -7.69
C THR A 108 1.79 9.73 -6.67
N VAL A 109 3.09 9.43 -6.60
CA VAL A 109 3.69 8.64 -5.52
C VAL A 109 4.64 9.53 -4.72
N GLY A 110 4.74 9.29 -3.42
CA GLY A 110 5.59 10.01 -2.49
C GLY A 110 6.40 9.05 -1.64
N ILE A 111 7.72 9.22 -1.58
CA ILE A 111 8.58 8.50 -0.66
C ILE A 111 9.04 9.48 0.43
N PHE A 112 8.87 9.12 1.70
CA PHE A 112 9.27 9.95 2.83
C PHE A 112 10.20 9.22 3.80
N SER A 113 11.10 9.99 4.44
CA SER A 113 12.02 9.45 5.44
C SER A 113 11.34 9.31 6.80
N ALA A 114 11.81 8.39 7.64
CA ALA A 114 11.30 8.24 9.01
C ALA A 114 11.44 9.53 9.85
N GLN A 115 12.41 10.38 9.53
CA GLN A 115 12.64 11.64 10.23
C GLN A 115 11.62 12.72 9.84
N GLU A 116 11.28 12.80 8.56
CA GLU A 116 10.34 13.79 8.04
C GLU A 116 8.89 13.38 8.19
N LYS A 117 8.63 12.07 8.21
CA LYS A 117 7.30 11.45 8.30
C LYS A 117 6.40 11.85 7.12
N ILE A 118 5.19 11.31 7.09
CA ILE A 118 4.24 11.59 6.00
C ILE A 118 3.85 13.08 5.91
N ILE A 119 3.86 13.79 7.04
CA ILE A 119 3.43 15.19 7.15
C ILE A 119 4.35 16.18 6.42
N VAL A 120 5.49 15.72 5.90
CA VAL A 120 6.38 16.51 5.04
C VAL A 120 5.71 16.89 3.72
N PHE A 121 4.76 16.09 3.25
CA PHE A 121 3.93 16.45 2.11
C PHE A 121 2.86 17.46 2.56
N PRO A 122 2.74 18.64 1.93
CA PRO A 122 1.82 19.69 2.38
C PRO A 122 0.37 19.23 2.52
N GLU A 123 -0.10 18.35 1.64
CA GLU A 123 -1.44 17.76 1.69
C GLU A 123 -1.70 16.92 2.96
N TYR A 124 -0.64 16.40 3.60
CA TYR A 124 -0.71 15.60 4.82
C TYR A 124 -0.24 16.35 6.07
N ALA A 125 0.16 17.63 5.95
CA ALA A 125 0.63 18.43 7.08
C ALA A 125 -0.40 18.54 8.22
N HIS A 126 -1.70 18.48 7.88
CA HIS A 126 -2.79 18.51 8.85
C HIS A 126 -2.85 17.28 9.76
N PHE A 127 -2.12 16.20 9.47
CA PHE A 127 -2.00 15.02 10.33
C PHE A 127 -0.92 15.14 11.41
N ALA A 128 -0.21 16.27 11.49
CA ALA A 128 0.83 16.50 12.48
C ALA A 128 0.33 16.25 13.91
N ASN A 129 1.10 15.47 14.68
CA ASN A 129 0.66 15.06 16.01
C ASN A 129 0.66 16.22 17.03
N GLY A 130 1.59 17.18 16.88
CA GLY A 130 1.76 18.28 17.84
C GLY A 130 1.89 17.78 19.29
N ASP A 131 1.13 18.39 20.20
CA ASP A 131 1.11 18.04 21.62
C ASP A 131 0.14 16.90 21.97
N CYS A 132 -0.43 16.21 20.97
CA CYS A 132 -1.43 15.16 21.21
C CYS A 132 -0.89 13.87 21.83
N GLY A 133 0.43 13.71 21.93
CA GLY A 133 1.05 12.52 22.51
C GLY A 133 0.48 11.24 21.90
N SER A 134 -0.03 10.33 22.73
CA SER A 134 -0.70 9.10 22.30
C SER A 134 -2.23 9.22 22.18
N SER A 135 -2.82 10.39 22.46
CA SER A 135 -4.28 10.56 22.46
C SER A 135 -4.83 10.61 21.04
N CYS A 136 -5.87 9.83 20.74
CA CYS A 136 -6.66 9.91 19.51
C CYS A 136 -8.07 10.47 19.76
N LEU A 137 -8.28 11.16 20.89
CA LEU A 137 -9.59 11.63 21.33
C LEU A 137 -9.73 13.14 21.20
N GLY A 138 -10.97 13.61 21.08
CA GLY A 138 -11.31 15.03 21.07
C GLY A 138 -10.56 15.79 19.97
N PRO A 139 -9.90 16.92 20.29
CA PRO A 139 -9.12 17.68 19.31
C PRO A 139 -8.00 16.88 18.64
N CYS A 140 -7.55 15.76 19.22
CA CYS A 140 -6.45 14.95 18.69
C CYS A 140 -6.89 13.83 17.74
N SER A 141 -8.18 13.64 17.51
CA SER A 141 -8.69 12.58 16.65
C SER A 141 -8.16 12.67 15.21
N HIS A 142 -7.96 13.88 14.69
CA HIS A 142 -7.41 14.11 13.35
C HIS A 142 -5.99 13.57 13.14
N THR A 143 -5.25 13.31 14.21
CA THR A 143 -3.86 12.79 14.16
C THR A 143 -3.80 11.27 14.03
N CYS A 144 -4.95 10.59 14.10
CA CYS A 144 -5.03 9.13 14.09
C CYS A 144 -5.86 8.60 12.94
N SER A 145 -5.43 7.46 12.40
CA SER A 145 -6.21 6.63 11.51
C SER A 145 -7.40 6.01 12.24
N SER A 146 -8.36 5.49 11.48
CA SER A 146 -9.54 4.86 12.06
C SER A 146 -9.24 3.59 12.87
N ASP A 147 -8.08 2.96 12.64
CA ASP A 147 -7.57 1.85 13.46
C ASP A 147 -6.70 2.30 14.66
N GLY A 148 -6.64 3.61 14.94
CA GLY A 148 -6.05 4.19 16.15
C GLY A 148 -4.54 4.42 16.09
N ARG A 149 -3.90 4.24 14.93
CA ARG A 149 -2.48 4.56 14.75
C ARG A 149 -2.28 6.04 14.48
N LYS A 150 -1.15 6.59 14.90
CA LYS A 150 -0.78 7.96 14.58
C LYS A 150 -0.34 8.04 13.12
N TYR A 151 -0.91 8.95 12.34
CA TYR A 151 -0.50 9.15 10.94
C TYR A 151 1.00 9.43 10.79
N GLU A 152 1.62 10.08 11.78
CA GLU A 152 3.07 10.31 11.78
C GLU A 152 3.92 9.03 11.96
N THR A 153 3.31 7.90 12.29
CA THR A 153 3.98 6.62 12.57
C THR A 153 3.65 5.52 11.57
N ILE A 154 2.77 5.79 10.60
CA ILE A 154 2.40 4.80 9.58
C ILE A 154 3.51 4.69 8.55
N ALA A 155 3.67 3.50 7.98
CA ALA A 155 4.63 3.28 6.91
C ALA A 155 4.09 3.65 5.52
N GLY A 156 2.80 3.94 5.42
CA GLY A 156 2.23 4.37 4.16
C GLY A 156 0.78 4.79 4.28
N LEU A 157 0.32 5.48 3.23
CA LEU A 157 -1.02 5.97 3.09
C LEU A 157 -1.39 6.14 1.62
N GLY A 158 -2.47 5.47 1.22
CA GLY A 158 -3.10 5.64 -0.08
C GLY A 158 -3.84 6.96 -0.22
N GLY A 159 -4.08 7.37 -1.46
CA GLY A 159 -4.79 8.61 -1.76
C GLY A 159 -4.35 9.21 -3.08
N LYS A 160 -4.55 10.52 -3.27
CA LYS A 160 -4.07 11.21 -4.48
C LYS A 160 -2.54 11.17 -4.59
N ARG A 161 -1.84 11.11 -3.46
CA ARG A 161 -0.46 10.67 -3.39
C ARG A 161 -0.42 9.35 -2.64
N ALA A 162 0.08 8.27 -3.24
CA ALA A 162 0.46 7.10 -2.45
C ALA A 162 1.76 7.47 -1.74
N ALA A 163 1.72 7.70 -0.42
CA ALA A 163 2.90 8.08 0.35
C ALA A 163 3.44 6.86 1.10
N ILE A 164 4.74 6.57 0.98
CA ILE A 164 5.39 5.38 1.53
C ILE A 164 6.69 5.73 2.25
N LEU A 165 6.90 5.10 3.40
CA LEU A 165 8.11 5.19 4.18
C LEU A 165 9.28 4.51 3.44
N GLU A 166 10.37 5.26 3.28
CA GLU A 166 11.61 4.78 2.65
C GLU A 166 12.14 3.47 3.25
N ASP A 167 12.07 3.31 4.57
CA ASP A 167 12.55 2.10 5.23
C ASP A 167 11.80 0.83 4.78
N ASN A 168 10.53 0.95 4.38
CA ASN A 168 9.78 -0.17 3.78
C ASN A 168 10.18 -0.41 2.32
N VAL A 169 10.31 0.65 1.52
CA VAL A 169 10.74 0.55 0.10
C VAL A 169 12.11 -0.13 -0.02
N LEU A 170 13.04 0.22 0.88
CA LEU A 170 14.40 -0.32 0.88
C LEU A 170 14.55 -1.61 1.70
N CYS A 171 13.48 -2.09 2.37
CA CYS A 171 13.56 -3.17 3.34
C CYS A 171 14.71 -3.02 4.35
N THR A 172 14.87 -1.84 4.93
CA THR A 172 15.92 -1.64 5.95
C THR A 172 15.57 -2.39 7.23
N SER A 173 16.49 -2.48 8.18
CA SER A 173 16.20 -3.05 9.51
C SER A 173 15.16 -2.25 10.31
N ARG A 174 14.72 -1.09 9.82
CA ARG A 174 13.68 -0.24 10.43
C ARG A 174 12.32 -0.39 9.76
N ASP A 175 12.17 -1.26 8.76
CA ASP A 175 10.88 -1.56 8.16
C ASP A 175 9.90 -2.05 9.25
N PRO A 176 8.79 -1.33 9.51
CA PRO A 176 7.83 -1.71 10.54
C PRO A 176 7.04 -2.98 10.20
N TYR A 177 7.12 -3.48 8.96
CA TYR A 177 6.50 -4.71 8.51
C TYR A 177 7.44 -5.91 8.48
N TYR A 178 8.65 -5.78 9.03
CA TYR A 178 9.62 -6.88 9.16
C TYR A 178 9.86 -7.63 7.85
N HIS A 179 9.90 -6.91 6.71
CA HIS A 179 10.18 -7.48 5.39
C HIS A 179 9.11 -8.44 4.88
N TYR A 180 7.87 -8.32 5.40
CA TYR A 180 6.76 -9.20 5.04
C TYR A 180 5.73 -8.58 4.10
N LEU A 181 5.78 -7.27 3.85
CA LEU A 181 4.80 -6.59 3.01
C LEU A 181 5.44 -5.43 2.25
N SER A 182 5.25 -5.41 0.93
CA SER A 182 5.46 -4.17 0.16
C SER A 182 4.27 -3.23 0.40
N VAL A 183 4.51 -2.18 1.20
CA VAL A 183 3.51 -1.13 1.44
C VAL A 183 3.31 -0.31 0.18
N LEU A 184 4.33 -0.15 -0.67
CA LEU A 184 4.20 0.51 -1.98
C LEU A 184 3.12 -0.15 -2.84
N VAL A 185 3.17 -1.47 -3.01
CA VAL A 185 2.17 -2.20 -3.81
C VAL A 185 0.76 -2.03 -3.22
N HIS A 186 0.66 -2.06 -1.90
CA HIS A 186 -0.61 -1.87 -1.20
C HIS A 186 -1.18 -0.46 -1.39
N GLU A 187 -0.45 0.58 -1.03
CA GLU A 187 -0.94 1.96 -1.05
C GLU A 187 -1.14 2.48 -2.48
N PHE A 188 -0.29 2.08 -3.43
CA PHE A 188 -0.48 2.44 -4.82
C PHE A 188 -1.72 1.75 -5.42
N THR A 189 -2.11 0.58 -4.91
CA THR A 189 -3.39 -0.04 -5.30
C THR A 189 -4.59 0.80 -4.86
N HIS A 190 -4.57 1.39 -3.66
CA HIS A 190 -5.60 2.34 -3.25
C HIS A 190 -5.68 3.54 -4.21
N THR A 191 -4.53 4.04 -4.66
CA THR A 191 -4.45 5.13 -5.63
C THR A 191 -4.96 4.72 -7.01
N ILE A 192 -4.61 3.54 -7.52
CA ILE A 192 -5.17 3.00 -8.78
C ILE A 192 -6.68 2.85 -8.65
N HIS A 193 -7.17 2.30 -7.54
CA HIS A 193 -8.59 2.11 -7.30
C HIS A 193 -9.36 3.44 -7.40
N ALA A 194 -8.89 4.48 -6.72
CA ALA A 194 -9.58 5.77 -6.67
C ALA A 194 -9.40 6.61 -7.96
N TYR A 195 -8.23 6.57 -8.60
CA TYR A 195 -7.86 7.52 -9.66
C TYR A 195 -7.56 6.88 -11.02
N GLY A 196 -7.18 5.60 -11.06
CA GLY A 196 -6.90 4.84 -12.27
C GLY A 196 -8.13 4.17 -12.89
N LEU A 197 -8.99 3.58 -12.05
CA LEU A 197 -10.10 2.74 -12.50
C LEU A 197 -11.34 3.54 -12.93
N GLU A 198 -12.10 2.98 -13.86
CA GLU A 198 -13.41 3.51 -14.26
C GLU A 198 -14.51 3.13 -13.26
N PRO A 199 -15.65 3.86 -13.22
CA PRO A 199 -16.75 3.55 -12.31
C PRO A 199 -17.25 2.10 -12.40
N ALA A 200 -17.28 1.52 -13.60
CA ALA A 200 -17.72 0.14 -13.80
C ALA A 200 -16.78 -0.88 -13.14
N THR A 201 -15.46 -0.72 -13.28
CA THR A 201 -14.48 -1.60 -12.62
C THR A 201 -14.53 -1.45 -11.10
N ARG A 202 -14.67 -0.21 -10.58
CA ARG A 202 -14.90 0.01 -9.14
C ARG A 202 -16.15 -0.68 -8.63
N HIS A 203 -17.25 -0.61 -9.38
CA HIS A 203 -18.47 -1.31 -9.03
C HIS A 203 -18.27 -2.83 -8.98
N ASN A 204 -17.54 -3.41 -9.94
CA ASN A 204 -17.22 -4.84 -9.93
C ASN A 204 -16.40 -5.25 -8.69
N ILE A 205 -15.50 -4.38 -8.20
CA ILE A 205 -14.76 -4.60 -6.94
C ILE A 205 -15.71 -4.65 -5.74
N THR A 206 -16.64 -3.69 -5.63
CA THR A 206 -17.67 -3.69 -4.58
C THR A 206 -18.51 -4.97 -4.61
N VAL A 207 -18.91 -5.42 -5.81
CA VAL A 207 -19.69 -6.66 -5.98
C VAL A 207 -18.88 -7.88 -5.55
N ALA A 208 -17.61 -7.98 -5.98
CA ALA A 208 -16.71 -9.07 -5.59
C ALA A 208 -16.49 -9.10 -4.06
N TYR A 209 -16.24 -7.94 -3.45
CA TYR A 209 -16.10 -7.81 -2.00
C TYR A 209 -17.33 -8.32 -1.23
N HIS A 210 -18.53 -7.88 -1.64
CA HIS A 210 -19.76 -8.33 -0.98
C HIS A 210 -19.99 -9.84 -1.17
N HIS A 211 -19.69 -10.37 -2.35
CA HIS A 211 -19.74 -11.82 -2.59
C HIS A 211 -18.76 -12.58 -1.67
N ALA A 212 -17.51 -12.12 -1.57
CA ALA A 212 -16.50 -12.72 -0.70
C ALA A 212 -16.88 -12.67 0.78
N LEU A 213 -17.48 -11.57 1.23
CA LEU A 213 -17.97 -11.40 2.61
C LEU A 213 -19.13 -12.35 2.93
N GLN A 214 -20.13 -12.41 2.05
CA GLN A 214 -21.32 -13.26 2.22
C GLN A 214 -20.99 -14.75 2.16
N SER A 215 -20.04 -15.12 1.30
CA SER A 215 -19.61 -16.50 1.10
C SER A 215 -18.48 -16.94 2.03
N HIS A 216 -18.01 -16.05 2.93
CA HIS A 216 -16.89 -16.31 3.84
C HIS A 216 -15.64 -16.85 3.13
N ILE A 217 -15.34 -16.31 1.95
CA ILE A 217 -14.20 -16.76 1.12
C ILE A 217 -12.88 -16.47 1.83
N TRP A 218 -12.79 -15.30 2.45
CA TRP A 218 -11.66 -14.86 3.27
C TRP A 218 -12.03 -14.95 4.75
N ALA A 219 -11.04 -15.08 5.63
CA ALA A 219 -11.31 -14.97 7.06
C ALA A 219 -11.90 -13.58 7.39
N THR A 220 -13.13 -13.53 7.90
CA THR A 220 -13.91 -12.29 8.07
C THR A 220 -13.29 -11.28 9.04
N GLY A 221 -12.45 -11.73 9.97
CA GLY A 221 -11.69 -10.87 10.89
C GLY A 221 -10.33 -10.43 10.36
N SER A 222 -9.98 -10.78 9.11
CA SER A 222 -8.73 -10.34 8.50
C SER A 222 -8.80 -8.88 8.08
N TYR A 223 -7.62 -8.24 7.99
CA TYR A 223 -7.49 -6.87 7.52
C TYR A 223 -8.06 -6.69 6.10
N ALA A 224 -7.84 -7.66 5.20
CA ALA A 224 -8.44 -7.64 3.85
C ALA A 224 -9.97 -7.51 3.88
N MET A 225 -10.64 -8.01 4.93
CA MET A 225 -12.11 -7.96 5.03
C MET A 225 -12.63 -6.75 5.84
N SER A 226 -11.80 -5.75 6.15
CA SER A 226 -12.29 -4.55 6.83
C SER A 226 -13.16 -3.66 5.94
N ASN A 227 -12.88 -3.61 4.63
CA ASN A 227 -13.68 -2.96 3.59
C ASN A 227 -13.21 -3.36 2.19
N GLU A 228 -13.95 -2.94 1.15
CA GLU A 228 -13.65 -3.26 -0.26
C GLU A 228 -12.29 -2.73 -0.75
N ARG A 229 -11.79 -1.63 -0.19
CA ARG A 229 -10.51 -1.03 -0.59
C ARG A 229 -9.35 -1.88 -0.08
N GLU A 230 -9.41 -2.30 1.18
CA GLU A 230 -8.40 -3.22 1.75
C GLU A 230 -8.46 -4.61 1.15
N TYR A 231 -9.66 -5.08 0.82
CA TYR A 231 -9.85 -6.32 0.08
C TYR A 231 -9.07 -6.31 -1.23
N LEU A 232 -9.22 -5.26 -2.04
CA LEU A 232 -8.47 -5.09 -3.28
C LEU A 232 -6.96 -4.94 -3.01
N ALA A 233 -6.57 -4.03 -2.11
CA ALA A 233 -5.17 -3.71 -1.88
C ALA A 233 -4.38 -4.90 -1.32
N VAL A 234 -4.92 -5.63 -0.35
CA VAL A 234 -4.31 -6.85 0.17
C VAL A 234 -4.28 -7.95 -0.90
N ALA A 235 -5.36 -8.15 -1.65
CA ALA A 235 -5.35 -9.15 -2.72
C ALA A 235 -4.31 -8.84 -3.81
N THR A 236 -4.11 -7.57 -4.17
CA THR A 236 -3.04 -7.17 -5.10
C THR A 236 -1.66 -7.54 -4.56
N THR A 237 -1.39 -7.37 -3.27
CA THR A 237 -0.11 -7.80 -2.69
C THR A 237 0.08 -9.32 -2.72
N VAL A 238 -0.99 -10.11 -2.67
CA VAL A 238 -0.96 -11.57 -2.88
C VAL A 238 -0.74 -11.90 -4.36
N PHE A 239 -1.42 -11.19 -5.26
CA PHE A 239 -1.34 -11.37 -6.72
C PHE A 239 0.06 -11.12 -7.27
N PHE A 240 0.81 -10.18 -6.69
CA PHE A 240 2.21 -9.92 -7.00
C PHE A 240 3.20 -10.72 -6.14
N GLY A 241 2.74 -11.57 -5.21
CA GLY A 241 3.63 -12.38 -4.37
C GLY A 241 4.46 -11.58 -3.36
N VAL A 242 4.04 -10.36 -3.02
CA VAL A 242 4.76 -9.45 -2.11
C VAL A 242 4.15 -9.37 -0.70
N ASN A 243 3.27 -10.31 -0.36
CA ASN A 243 2.64 -10.42 0.96
C ASN A 243 2.95 -11.75 1.65
N ARG A 244 3.71 -11.67 2.72
CA ARG A 244 4.08 -12.79 3.60
C ARG A 244 3.41 -12.71 4.97
N ASN A 245 2.54 -11.72 5.20
CA ASN A 245 1.77 -11.61 6.43
C ASN A 245 0.67 -12.68 6.46
N GLY A 246 0.50 -13.35 7.60
CA GLY A 246 -0.43 -14.47 7.73
C GLY A 246 -1.91 -14.10 7.68
N SER A 247 -2.75 -15.03 8.14
CA SER A 247 -4.22 -14.95 8.05
C SER A 247 -4.85 -13.70 8.66
N GLN A 248 -4.22 -13.06 9.64
CA GLN A 248 -4.69 -11.78 10.20
C GLN A 248 -4.71 -10.65 9.16
N ASN A 249 -3.84 -10.70 8.16
CA ASN A 249 -3.80 -9.69 7.10
C ASN A 249 -4.57 -10.15 5.85
N SER A 250 -4.11 -11.25 5.25
CA SER A 250 -4.56 -11.74 3.94
C SER A 250 -5.76 -12.68 3.99
N GLY A 251 -6.35 -12.92 5.17
CA GLY A 251 -7.41 -13.91 5.32
C GLY A 251 -7.01 -15.34 4.94
N GLY A 252 -5.72 -15.61 4.77
CA GLY A 252 -5.17 -16.90 4.32
C GLY A 252 -4.88 -16.97 2.81
N MET A 253 -5.15 -15.94 2.03
CA MET A 253 -5.00 -16.02 0.56
C MET A 253 -3.56 -16.09 0.06
N ASN A 254 -2.59 -15.78 0.89
CA ASN A 254 -1.17 -16.05 0.59
C ASN A 254 -0.69 -17.41 1.10
N THR A 255 -1.59 -18.30 1.53
CA THR A 255 -1.25 -19.62 2.07
C THR A 255 -1.74 -20.75 1.14
N CYS A 256 -0.86 -21.21 0.27
CA CYS A 256 -1.09 -22.30 -0.67
C CYS A 256 -0.82 -23.66 -0.01
N GLY A 257 -1.85 -24.48 0.20
CA GLY A 257 -1.68 -25.84 0.71
C GLY A 257 -1.18 -25.92 2.16
N GLY A 258 -1.44 -24.89 2.98
CA GLY A 258 -1.07 -24.83 4.40
C GLY A 258 0.30 -24.18 4.69
N ALA A 259 1.03 -23.77 3.65
CA ALA A 259 2.24 -22.97 3.76
C ALA A 259 2.11 -21.70 2.91
N LEU A 260 3.02 -20.72 3.09
CA LEU A 260 3.05 -19.55 2.20
C LEU A 260 3.18 -19.99 0.75
N CYS A 261 2.44 -19.34 -0.14
CA CYS A 261 2.60 -19.53 -1.59
C CYS A 261 4.06 -19.28 -1.98
N HIS A 262 4.65 -20.21 -2.72
CA HIS A 262 6.09 -20.18 -3.00
C HIS A 262 6.45 -19.15 -4.08
N THR A 263 5.53 -18.94 -5.02
CA THR A 263 5.71 -18.06 -6.17
C THR A 263 4.52 -17.12 -6.34
N GLU A 264 4.74 -16.03 -7.10
CA GLU A 264 3.67 -15.15 -7.59
C GLU A 264 2.56 -15.96 -8.27
N GLN A 265 2.91 -16.94 -9.11
CA GLN A 265 1.94 -17.78 -9.81
C GLN A 265 1.12 -18.68 -8.87
N ASP A 266 1.73 -19.16 -7.78
CA ASP A 266 0.98 -19.94 -6.78
C ASP A 266 -0.07 -19.07 -6.10
N GLY A 267 0.30 -17.82 -5.73
CA GLY A 267 -0.64 -16.85 -5.17
C GLY A 267 -1.79 -16.50 -6.12
N ARG A 268 -1.46 -16.25 -7.39
CA ARG A 268 -2.45 -16.01 -8.46
C ARG A 268 -3.41 -17.20 -8.64
N ARG A 269 -2.88 -18.42 -8.74
CA ARG A 269 -3.70 -19.63 -8.86
C ARG A 269 -4.60 -19.81 -7.63
N HIS A 270 -4.08 -19.57 -6.43
CA HIS A 270 -4.86 -19.67 -5.21
C HIS A 270 -6.00 -18.65 -5.17
N LEU A 271 -5.74 -17.40 -5.56
CA LEU A 271 -6.78 -16.39 -5.72
C LEU A 271 -7.81 -16.81 -6.77
N GLN A 272 -7.38 -17.33 -7.92
CA GLN A 272 -8.29 -17.81 -8.97
C GLN A 272 -9.21 -18.94 -8.48
N GLU A 273 -8.68 -19.89 -7.72
CA GLU A 273 -9.41 -21.03 -7.17
C GLU A 273 -10.39 -20.63 -6.05
N LYS A 274 -10.05 -19.63 -5.24
CA LYS A 274 -10.82 -19.22 -4.06
C LYS A 274 -11.78 -18.08 -4.31
N ASP A 275 -11.36 -17.11 -5.12
CA ASP A 275 -12.06 -15.84 -5.35
C ASP A 275 -11.92 -15.40 -6.81
N THR A 276 -12.53 -16.17 -7.71
CA THR A 276 -12.42 -15.96 -9.16
C THR A 276 -12.86 -14.55 -9.59
N MET A 277 -13.89 -13.98 -8.95
CA MET A 277 -14.37 -12.63 -9.28
C MET A 277 -13.29 -11.57 -9.06
N LEU A 278 -12.58 -11.65 -7.93
CA LEU A 278 -11.48 -10.75 -7.66
C LEU A 278 -10.27 -11.03 -8.54
N PHE A 279 -9.94 -12.30 -8.75
CA PHE A 279 -8.84 -12.69 -9.63
C PHE A 279 -9.01 -12.11 -11.03
N ASP A 280 -10.19 -12.20 -11.62
CA ASP A 280 -10.46 -11.67 -12.96
C ASP A 280 -10.27 -10.14 -13.01
N ILE A 281 -10.66 -9.42 -11.95
CA ILE A 281 -10.44 -7.99 -11.83
C ILE A 281 -8.94 -7.68 -11.75
N LEU A 282 -8.18 -8.37 -10.90
CA LEU A 282 -6.73 -8.17 -10.75
C LEU A 282 -5.98 -8.49 -12.04
N SER A 283 -6.36 -9.58 -12.71
CA SER A 283 -5.83 -10.00 -14.00
C SER A 283 -6.05 -8.92 -15.08
N TYR A 284 -7.24 -8.34 -15.16
CA TYR A 284 -7.51 -7.21 -16.04
C TYR A 284 -6.66 -5.98 -15.68
N VAL A 285 -6.69 -5.56 -14.41
CA VAL A 285 -6.07 -4.30 -13.97
C VAL A 285 -4.55 -4.32 -14.11
N PHE A 286 -3.89 -5.42 -13.76
CA PHE A 286 -2.43 -5.46 -13.67
C PHE A 286 -1.74 -6.18 -14.82
N THR A 287 -2.48 -7.00 -15.58
CA THR A 287 -1.89 -7.83 -16.63
C THR A 287 -2.67 -7.81 -17.95
N ASP A 288 -3.68 -6.94 -18.09
CA ASP A 288 -4.57 -6.90 -19.27
C ASP A 288 -5.12 -8.29 -19.65
N ASN A 289 -5.56 -9.03 -18.64
CA ASN A 289 -6.03 -10.42 -18.73
C ASN A 289 -4.97 -11.48 -19.07
N ASN A 290 -3.68 -11.14 -19.02
CA ASN A 290 -2.58 -12.07 -19.23
C ASN A 290 -1.92 -12.50 -17.91
N ALA A 291 -2.68 -13.17 -17.05
CA ALA A 291 -2.23 -13.55 -15.70
C ALA A 291 -1.03 -14.53 -15.63
N ASP A 292 -0.47 -14.97 -16.75
CA ASP A 292 0.76 -15.77 -16.78
C ASP A 292 2.04 -14.91 -16.84
N VAL A 293 1.92 -13.60 -17.11
CA VAL A 293 3.09 -12.69 -17.07
C VAL A 293 3.49 -12.40 -15.63
N THR A 294 4.74 -12.69 -15.30
CA THR A 294 5.29 -12.46 -13.96
C THR A 294 5.78 -11.02 -13.81
N SER A 295 5.45 -10.37 -12.70
CA SER A 295 5.89 -9.00 -12.43
C SER A 295 7.38 -8.86 -12.11
N GLN A 296 7.98 -9.93 -11.56
CA GLN A 296 9.33 -9.91 -10.94
C GLN A 296 9.41 -8.99 -9.70
N LEU A 297 8.27 -8.62 -9.12
CA LEU A 297 8.23 -7.98 -7.81
C LEU A 297 8.66 -8.97 -6.73
N THR A 298 9.27 -8.42 -5.69
CA THR A 298 9.67 -9.16 -4.49
C THR A 298 9.31 -8.31 -3.30
N THR A 299 8.97 -8.94 -2.16
CA THR A 299 8.69 -8.18 -0.93
C THR A 299 9.83 -7.24 -0.55
N CYS A 300 11.07 -7.67 -0.78
CA CYS A 300 12.27 -6.85 -0.60
C CYS A 300 13.09 -6.86 -1.88
N PRO A 301 13.08 -5.75 -2.63
CA PRO A 301 13.88 -5.61 -3.84
C PRO A 301 15.36 -5.89 -3.58
N ALA A 302 16.01 -6.59 -4.51
CA ALA A 302 17.46 -6.75 -4.47
C ALA A 302 18.10 -5.36 -4.63
N VAL A 303 18.87 -4.93 -3.63
CA VAL A 303 19.53 -3.62 -3.66
C VAL A 303 20.68 -3.66 -4.66
N GLY A 304 20.42 -3.22 -5.88
CA GLY A 304 21.42 -3.16 -6.94
C GLY A 304 20.81 -2.59 -8.20
N PHE A 305 21.00 -1.28 -8.43
CA PHE A 305 20.68 -0.68 -9.72
C PHE A 305 21.86 0.14 -10.25
N ASP A 306 22.06 0.01 -11.57
CA ASP A 306 23.19 0.45 -12.37
C ASP A 306 23.29 1.99 -12.42
N PRO A 307 24.46 2.59 -12.08
CA PRO A 307 24.68 4.03 -12.23
C PRO A 307 24.56 4.55 -13.67
N SER A 308 24.56 3.69 -14.70
CA SER A 308 24.52 4.12 -16.11
C SER A 308 23.15 4.57 -16.61
N ILE A 309 22.08 4.43 -15.81
CA ILE A 309 20.69 4.72 -16.23
C ILE A 309 20.25 6.14 -15.82
N VAL A 310 21.12 6.92 -15.17
CA VAL A 310 20.95 8.37 -15.04
C VAL A 310 21.69 9.05 -16.18
N GLY A 311 21.12 8.97 -17.38
CA GLY A 311 21.48 9.83 -18.51
C GLY A 311 20.87 11.21 -18.37
#